data_AF-A0A837KXB8-F1
#
_entry.id   AF-A0A837KXB8-F1
#
_cell.length_a   1.000
_cell.length_b   1.000
_cell.length_c   1.000
_cell.angle_alpha   90.00
_cell.angle_beta   90.00
_cell.angle_gamma   90.00
#
_symmetry.space_group_name_H-M   'P 1'
#
loop_
_entity.id
_entity.type
_entity.pdbx_description
1 polymer ?
#
loop_
_entity_poly.entity_id
_entity_poly.type
_entity_poly.pdbx_seq_one_letter_code
_entity_poly.pdbx_strand_id
1 'polypeptide(L)'
;MKARKVVGLFTVLLVSILLVACGQKTKDGVPTILQDKYSGYSNVDGYKSGVFAEGGSELVFDKEKHTIVNLSNNDGKNIYYYQVIPEDKLSSADKGILAKHKEELKGKDYFIINVDWSKENLEDDGIHYGVVLSDDGKSIRIFEFEWQGGSSDLYYNFNGKATK
;
A
#
# COMPACT_ATOMS: atom_id res chain seq x y z
N MET A 1 -23.13 -27.15 -59.66
CA MET A 1 -21.85 -26.97 -58.94
C MET A 1 -22.15 -26.61 -57.49
N LYS A 2 -21.35 -27.14 -56.56
CA LYS A 2 -21.61 -27.23 -55.11
C LYS A 2 -21.75 -25.87 -54.42
N ALA A 3 -22.86 -25.64 -53.73
CA ALA A 3 -22.99 -24.57 -52.74
C ALA A 3 -22.11 -24.92 -51.53
N ARG A 4 -21.03 -24.16 -51.31
CA ARG A 4 -20.22 -24.26 -50.09
C ARG A 4 -20.67 -23.19 -49.11
N LYS A 5 -21.43 -23.62 -48.11
CA LYS A 5 -21.62 -22.93 -46.83
C LYS A 5 -20.28 -22.88 -46.11
N VAL A 6 -19.84 -21.70 -45.65
CA VAL A 6 -19.34 -21.50 -44.26
C VAL A 6 -19.52 -20.01 -43.93
N VAL A 7 -20.54 -19.69 -43.13
CA VAL A 7 -20.64 -18.41 -42.42
C VAL A 7 -19.69 -18.51 -41.23
N GLY A 8 -18.51 -17.88 -41.35
CA GLY A 8 -17.55 -17.79 -40.26
C GLY A 8 -18.01 -16.72 -39.26
N LEU A 9 -18.74 -17.16 -38.24
CA LEU A 9 -19.16 -16.33 -37.11
C LEU A 9 -17.90 -15.99 -36.28
N PHE A 10 -17.35 -14.78 -36.41
CA PHE A 10 -16.34 -14.27 -35.49
C PHE A 10 -17.01 -13.90 -34.16
N THR A 11 -17.21 -14.89 -33.29
CA THR A 11 -17.46 -14.63 -31.87
C THR A 11 -16.15 -14.17 -31.24
N VAL A 12 -15.93 -12.85 -31.23
CA VAL A 12 -14.99 -12.23 -30.30
C VAL A 12 -15.61 -12.40 -28.92
N LEU A 13 -15.22 -13.47 -28.23
CA LEU A 13 -15.50 -13.69 -26.83
C LEU A 13 -14.64 -12.68 -26.05
N LEU A 14 -15.13 -11.44 -25.94
CA LEU A 14 -14.54 -10.44 -25.07
C LEU A 14 -14.96 -10.76 -23.63
N VAL A 15 -14.48 -11.90 -23.12
CA VAL A 15 -14.52 -12.19 -21.69
C VAL A 15 -13.30 -11.50 -21.09
N SER A 16 -13.39 -10.18 -20.97
CA SER A 16 -12.60 -9.46 -19.98
C SER A 16 -13.33 -9.68 -18.67
N ILE A 17 -12.94 -10.77 -18.00
CA ILE A 17 -13.34 -11.10 -16.64
C ILE A 17 -13.20 -9.82 -15.83
N LEU A 18 -14.30 -9.38 -15.22
CA LEU A 18 -14.27 -8.44 -14.11
C LEU A 18 -13.41 -9.09 -13.02
N LEU A 19 -12.09 -8.88 -13.09
CA LEU A 19 -11.16 -9.21 -12.03
C LEU A 19 -11.54 -8.26 -10.90
N VAL A 20 -12.34 -8.79 -9.98
CA VAL A 20 -12.54 -8.24 -8.64
C VAL A 20 -11.15 -8.13 -8.03
N ALA A 21 -10.50 -6.97 -8.22
CA ALA A 21 -9.26 -6.62 -7.54
C ALA A 21 -9.61 -6.28 -6.07
N CYS A 22 -10.14 -7.27 -5.36
CA CYS A 22 -9.76 -7.48 -3.98
C CYS A 22 -8.55 -8.42 -4.08
N GLY A 23 -7.35 -7.86 -4.28
CA GLY A 23 -6.12 -8.61 -4.43
C GLY A 23 -5.98 -9.62 -3.29
N GLN A 24 -5.47 -10.81 -3.63
CA GLN A 24 -5.26 -11.87 -2.65
C GLN A 24 -4.36 -11.35 -1.53
N LYS A 25 -4.80 -11.49 -0.29
CA LYS A 25 -4.04 -11.15 0.91
C LYS A 25 -3.52 -12.41 1.58
N THR A 26 -2.37 -12.32 2.25
CA THR A 26 -1.89 -13.38 3.14
C THR A 26 -2.81 -13.51 4.35
N LYS A 27 -2.62 -14.56 5.17
CA LYS A 27 -3.36 -14.74 6.43
C LYS A 27 -3.24 -13.54 7.37
N ASP A 28 -2.11 -12.82 7.27
CA ASP A 28 -1.77 -11.67 8.10
C ASP A 28 -2.20 -10.34 7.45
N GLY A 29 -3.00 -10.40 6.36
CA GLY A 29 -3.63 -9.23 5.73
C GLY A 29 -2.76 -8.47 4.73
N VAL A 30 -1.51 -8.91 4.49
CA VAL A 30 -0.60 -8.27 3.53
C VAL A 30 -1.00 -8.64 2.10
N PRO A 31 -1.22 -7.69 1.18
CA PRO A 31 -1.49 -8.00 -0.22
C PRO A 31 -0.32 -8.75 -0.87
N THR A 32 -0.63 -9.85 -1.56
CA THR A 32 0.36 -10.68 -2.27
C THR A 32 1.07 -9.94 -3.40
N ILE A 33 0.45 -8.90 -3.94
CA ILE A 33 1.03 -8.04 -4.99
C ILE A 33 2.05 -7.01 -4.46
N LEU A 34 2.19 -6.87 -3.14
CA LEU A 34 3.21 -5.99 -2.54
C LEU A 34 4.61 -6.46 -2.98
N GLN A 35 5.36 -5.57 -3.61
CA GLN A 35 6.72 -5.82 -4.06
C GLN A 35 7.70 -5.63 -2.90
N ASP A 36 8.86 -6.25 -3.01
CA ASP A 36 9.83 -6.28 -1.91
C ASP A 36 10.58 -4.94 -1.77
N LYS A 37 10.60 -4.10 -2.82
CA LYS A 37 11.31 -2.83 -2.81
C LYS A 37 10.63 -1.76 -3.65
N TYR A 38 10.61 -0.54 -3.13
CA TYR A 38 10.11 0.64 -3.82
C TYR A 38 11.10 1.80 -3.67
N SER A 39 11.33 2.54 -4.76
CA SER A 39 12.01 3.83 -4.74
C SER A 39 11.01 4.93 -5.01
N GLY A 40 11.07 6.02 -4.25
CA GLY A 40 10.09 7.09 -4.34
C GLY A 40 10.46 8.31 -3.52
N TYR A 41 9.47 9.15 -3.27
CA TYR A 41 9.67 10.45 -2.63
C TYR A 41 8.48 10.85 -1.75
N SER A 42 8.77 11.51 -0.62
CA SER A 42 7.80 12.26 0.21
C SER A 42 8.29 13.69 0.44
N ASN A 43 7.38 14.66 0.52
CA ASN A 43 7.72 16.06 0.81
C ASN A 43 7.89 16.37 2.31
N VAL A 44 7.46 15.45 3.18
CA VAL A 44 7.46 15.63 4.63
C VAL A 44 7.84 14.31 5.28
N ASP A 45 8.51 14.38 6.43
CA ASP A 45 8.75 13.24 7.31
C ASP A 45 7.43 12.66 7.85
N GLY A 46 7.40 11.35 8.03
CA GLY A 46 6.37 10.70 8.83
C GLY A 46 6.68 10.75 10.31
N TYR A 47 5.68 10.44 11.12
CA TYR A 47 5.82 10.30 12.56
C TYR A 47 6.90 9.28 12.94
N LYS A 48 7.06 8.23 12.13
CA LYS A 48 8.18 7.29 12.20
C LYS A 48 9.27 7.69 11.20
N SER A 49 9.85 8.87 11.36
CA SER A 49 10.81 9.48 10.42
C SER A 49 12.05 8.62 10.12
N GLY A 50 12.42 7.72 11.04
CA GLY A 50 13.51 6.78 10.80
C GLY A 50 13.25 5.78 9.66
N VAL A 51 12.00 5.47 9.33
CA VAL A 51 11.62 4.64 8.17
C VAL A 51 10.91 5.46 7.09
N PHE A 52 10.08 6.41 7.48
CA PHE A 52 9.32 7.26 6.58
C PHE A 52 9.90 8.67 6.58
N ALA A 53 11.00 8.84 5.85
CA ALA A 53 11.75 10.09 5.79
C ALA A 53 11.29 10.99 4.64
N GLU A 54 11.43 12.30 4.82
CA GLU A 54 11.35 13.30 3.77
C GLU A 54 12.42 13.02 2.70
N GLY A 55 12.10 13.36 1.45
CA GLY A 55 13.02 13.26 0.34
C GLY A 55 12.92 11.92 -0.39
N GLY A 56 13.96 11.62 -1.16
CA GLY A 56 14.08 10.36 -1.89
C GLY A 56 14.35 9.20 -0.93
N SER A 57 13.53 8.15 -0.99
CA SER A 57 13.67 6.96 -0.14
C SER A 57 13.59 5.67 -0.96
N GLU A 58 14.36 4.66 -0.54
CA GLU A 58 14.24 3.27 -0.97
C GLU A 58 13.73 2.41 0.19
N LEU A 59 12.46 2.00 0.10
CA LEU A 59 11.78 1.20 1.11
C LEU A 59 11.82 -0.27 0.73
N VAL A 60 12.32 -1.12 1.62
CA VAL A 60 12.38 -2.58 1.47
C VAL A 60 11.39 -3.22 2.43
N PHE A 61 10.49 -4.05 1.92
CA PHE A 61 9.50 -4.80 2.67
C PHE A 61 9.91 -6.28 2.75
N ASP A 62 10.03 -6.80 3.96
CA ASP A 62 10.09 -8.25 4.23
C ASP A 62 8.71 -8.70 4.69
N LYS A 63 7.96 -9.35 3.76
CA LYS A 63 6.58 -9.81 3.99
C LYS A 63 6.50 -10.98 4.95
N GLU A 64 7.55 -11.77 5.07
CA GLU A 64 7.57 -12.93 5.98
C GLU A 64 7.82 -12.47 7.42
N LYS A 65 8.81 -11.58 7.59
CA LYS A 65 9.18 -11.05 8.91
C LYS A 65 8.33 -9.86 9.35
N HIS A 66 7.55 -9.31 8.44
CA HIS A 66 6.77 -8.09 8.60
C HIS A 66 7.64 -6.91 9.02
N THR A 67 8.67 -6.63 8.22
CA THR A 67 9.57 -5.49 8.45
C THR A 67 9.68 -4.55 7.26
N ILE A 68 9.96 -3.28 7.55
CA ILE A 68 10.30 -2.24 6.59
C ILE A 68 11.68 -1.68 6.94
N VAL A 69 12.53 -1.52 5.93
CA VAL A 69 13.81 -0.83 6.05
C VAL A 69 13.84 0.30 5.03
N ASN A 70 14.26 1.49 5.45
CA ASN A 70 14.58 2.57 4.51
C ASN A 70 16.09 2.57 4.26
N LEU A 71 16.52 2.14 3.08
CA LEU A 71 17.94 2.07 2.71
C LEU A 71 18.58 3.45 2.55
N SER A 72 17.77 4.47 2.28
CA SER A 72 18.24 5.86 2.12
C SER A 72 18.46 6.56 3.46
N ASN A 73 18.03 5.96 4.57
CA ASN A 73 18.20 6.50 5.91
C ASN A 73 19.10 5.60 6.77
N ASN A 74 20.11 6.19 7.45
CA ASN A 74 21.07 5.49 8.31
C ASN A 74 21.67 4.20 7.69
N ASP A 75 21.94 4.22 6.37
CA ASP A 75 22.42 3.09 5.58
C ASP A 75 21.57 1.81 5.70
N GLY A 76 20.27 1.93 5.95
CA GLY A 76 19.36 0.78 6.12
C GLY A 76 19.60 -0.04 7.39
N LYS A 77 20.30 0.52 8.40
CA LYS A 77 20.60 -0.20 9.65
C LYS A 77 19.38 -0.36 10.56
N ASN A 78 18.38 0.51 10.43
CA ASN A 78 17.21 0.49 11.28
C ASN A 78 16.12 -0.39 10.66
N ILE A 79 15.75 -1.43 11.39
CA ILE A 79 14.64 -2.33 11.01
C ILE A 79 13.41 -1.88 11.77
N TYR A 80 12.34 -1.59 11.03
CA TYR A 80 11.03 -1.33 11.60
C TYR A 80 10.13 -2.52 11.36
N TYR A 81 9.28 -2.83 12.31
CA TYR A 81 8.24 -3.83 12.19
C TYR A 81 6.95 -3.16 11.76
N TYR A 82 6.09 -3.91 11.06
CA TYR A 82 4.75 -3.46 10.76
C TYR A 82 3.71 -4.53 11.09
N GLN A 83 2.49 -4.10 11.37
CA GLN A 83 1.34 -4.98 11.54
C GLN A 83 0.19 -4.44 10.72
N VAL A 84 -0.50 -5.32 9.99
CA VAL A 84 -1.71 -4.94 9.27
C VAL A 84 -2.88 -4.80 10.24
N ILE A 85 -3.54 -3.64 10.21
CA ILE A 85 -4.69 -3.32 11.04
C ILE A 85 -5.96 -3.48 10.21
N PRO A 86 -6.85 -4.43 10.57
CA PRO A 86 -8.18 -4.55 9.95
C PRO A 86 -9.00 -3.27 10.13
N GLU A 87 -9.75 -2.88 9.10
CA GLU A 87 -10.57 -1.66 9.13
C GLU A 87 -11.61 -1.62 10.25
N ASP A 88 -12.17 -2.78 10.61
CA ASP A 88 -13.16 -2.89 11.69
C ASP A 88 -12.56 -2.56 13.06
N LYS A 89 -11.25 -2.80 13.25
CA LYS A 89 -10.49 -2.47 14.46
C LYS A 89 -10.04 -1.00 14.54
N LEU A 90 -10.19 -0.22 13.47
CA LEU A 90 -9.84 1.20 13.51
C LEU A 90 -10.75 2.00 14.44
N SER A 91 -10.18 3.03 15.05
CA SER A 91 -10.93 4.04 15.81
C SER A 91 -11.92 4.78 14.89
N SER A 92 -12.93 5.44 15.48
CA SER A 92 -13.85 6.28 14.70
C SER A 92 -13.15 7.43 13.98
N ALA A 93 -12.07 7.97 14.55
CA ALA A 93 -11.28 9.02 13.94
C ALA A 93 -10.55 8.52 12.70
N ASP A 94 -9.86 7.38 12.80
CA ASP A 94 -9.14 6.75 11.69
C ASP A 94 -10.09 6.31 10.57
N LYS A 95 -11.28 5.80 10.91
CA LYS A 95 -12.34 5.51 9.93
C LYS A 95 -12.77 6.78 9.19
N GLY A 96 -12.83 7.91 9.88
CA GLY A 96 -13.11 9.22 9.30
C GLY A 96 -12.03 9.64 8.29
N ILE A 97 -10.75 9.44 8.61
CA ILE A 97 -9.62 9.72 7.72
C ILE A 97 -9.68 8.81 6.50
N LEU A 98 -9.85 7.49 6.69
CA LEU A 98 -9.96 6.54 5.59
C LEU A 98 -11.13 6.89 4.64
N ALA A 99 -12.25 7.35 5.17
CA ALA A 99 -13.40 7.78 4.38
C ALA A 99 -13.07 8.96 3.45
N LYS A 100 -12.16 9.88 3.82
CA LYS A 100 -11.70 10.98 2.95
C LYS A 100 -10.98 10.46 1.70
N HIS A 101 -10.27 9.33 1.82
CA HIS A 101 -9.53 8.70 0.72
C HIS A 101 -10.35 7.68 -0.07
N LYS A 102 -11.60 7.41 0.30
CA LYS A 102 -12.40 6.29 -0.24
C LYS A 102 -12.49 6.27 -1.77
N GLU A 103 -12.70 7.43 -2.41
CA GLU A 103 -12.75 7.51 -3.87
C GLU A 103 -11.39 7.21 -4.51
N GLU A 104 -10.28 7.61 -3.87
CA GLU A 104 -8.93 7.32 -4.35
C GLU A 104 -8.55 5.84 -4.19
N LEU A 105 -9.12 5.18 -3.18
CA LEU A 105 -8.92 3.76 -2.88
C LEU A 105 -9.78 2.83 -3.73
N LYS A 106 -10.83 3.36 -4.37
CA LYS A 106 -11.79 2.58 -5.14
C LYS A 106 -11.09 1.82 -6.27
N GLY A 107 -11.25 0.50 -6.26
CA GLY A 107 -10.66 -0.39 -7.26
C GLY A 107 -9.14 -0.56 -7.15
N LYS A 108 -8.54 -0.14 -6.02
CA LYS A 108 -7.13 -0.37 -5.70
C LYS A 108 -7.01 -1.34 -4.53
N ASP A 109 -5.90 -2.05 -4.49
CA ASP A 109 -5.51 -2.82 -3.32
C ASP A 109 -4.90 -1.90 -2.29
N TYR A 110 -5.44 -1.93 -1.07
CA TYR A 110 -4.84 -1.22 0.05
C TYR A 110 -4.94 -2.04 1.32
N PHE A 111 -4.11 -1.62 2.28
CA PHE A 111 -4.06 -2.14 3.64
C PHE A 111 -3.54 -1.03 4.55
N ILE A 112 -3.79 -1.18 5.85
CA ILE A 112 -3.45 -0.19 6.85
C ILE A 112 -2.44 -0.83 7.79
N ILE A 113 -1.40 -0.07 8.16
CA ILE A 113 -0.34 -0.59 9.00
C ILE A 113 -0.06 0.33 10.19
N ASN A 114 0.27 -0.29 11.32
CA ASN A 114 1.10 0.31 12.35
C ASN A 114 2.56 -0.01 12.10
N VAL A 115 3.44 0.89 12.49
CA VAL A 115 4.89 0.75 12.30
C VAL A 115 5.62 1.18 13.55
N ASP A 116 6.55 0.34 14.04
CA ASP A 116 7.41 0.68 15.17
C ASP A 116 8.77 -0.04 15.08
N TRP A 117 9.77 0.44 15.82
CA TRP A 117 11.08 -0.21 15.89
C TRP A 117 11.06 -1.45 16.81
N SER A 118 10.04 -1.58 17.66
CA SER A 118 9.77 -2.74 18.51
C SER A 118 8.47 -3.43 18.15
N LYS A 119 8.48 -4.77 18.03
CA LYS A 119 7.25 -5.56 17.81
C LYS A 119 6.24 -5.42 18.95
N GLU A 120 6.72 -5.24 20.18
CA GLU A 120 5.88 -5.19 21.38
C GLU A 120 5.01 -3.92 21.41
N ASN A 121 5.43 -2.86 20.70
CA ASN A 121 4.75 -1.57 20.70
C ASN A 121 3.82 -1.39 19.48
N LEU A 122 3.64 -2.41 18.63
CA LEU A 122 2.76 -2.30 17.45
C LEU A 122 1.27 -2.18 17.82
N GLU A 123 0.91 -2.65 19.01
CA GLU A 123 -0.45 -2.60 19.55
C GLU A 123 -0.75 -1.31 20.34
N ASP A 124 0.26 -0.46 20.61
CA ASP A 124 0.08 0.84 21.28
C ASP A 124 -0.50 1.90 20.31
N ASP A 125 -0.98 3.02 20.88
CA ASP A 125 -1.58 4.21 20.24
C ASP A 125 -0.62 4.98 19.28
N GLY A 126 -0.04 4.27 18.31
CA GLY A 126 0.74 4.83 17.23
C GLY A 126 -0.14 5.42 16.12
N ILE A 127 0.49 6.18 15.23
CA ILE A 127 -0.17 6.67 14.01
C ILE A 127 -0.22 5.56 12.97
N HIS A 128 -1.40 5.36 12.38
CA HIS A 128 -1.64 4.44 11.27
C HIS A 128 -1.14 5.01 9.95
N TYR A 129 -0.75 4.13 9.03
CA TYR A 129 -0.43 4.49 7.64
C TYR A 129 -1.29 3.69 6.67
N GLY A 130 -1.86 4.36 5.69
CA GLY A 130 -2.51 3.72 4.56
C GLY A 130 -1.49 3.40 3.48
N VAL A 131 -1.44 2.13 3.06
CA VAL A 131 -0.58 1.67 1.96
C VAL A 131 -1.47 1.29 0.79
N VAL A 132 -1.33 2.00 -0.32
CA VAL A 132 -2.11 1.82 -1.53
C VAL A 132 -1.22 1.27 -2.64
N LEU A 133 -1.62 0.14 -3.20
CA LEU A 133 -0.96 -0.53 -4.29
C LEU A 133 -1.79 -0.35 -5.57
N SER A 134 -1.10 -0.01 -6.64
CA SER A 134 -1.68 0.16 -7.97
C SER A 134 -0.71 -0.34 -9.04
N ASP A 135 -1.18 -0.43 -10.29
CA ASP A 135 -0.39 -0.96 -11.39
C ASP A 135 0.15 -2.37 -11.05
N ASP A 136 -0.74 -3.24 -10.58
CA ASP A 136 -0.41 -4.62 -10.18
C ASP A 136 0.72 -4.68 -9.13
N GLY A 137 0.67 -3.76 -8.17
CA GLY A 137 1.66 -3.63 -7.11
C GLY A 137 2.94 -2.90 -7.51
N LYS A 138 3.14 -2.54 -8.78
CA LYS A 138 4.35 -1.82 -9.23
C LYS A 138 4.40 -0.37 -8.77
N SER A 139 3.28 0.17 -8.30
CA SER A 139 3.19 1.53 -7.75
C SER A 139 2.67 1.48 -6.33
N ILE A 140 3.31 2.22 -5.44
CA ILE A 140 2.92 2.34 -4.03
C ILE A 140 2.67 3.81 -3.69
N ARG A 141 1.65 4.06 -2.89
CA ARG A 141 1.49 5.30 -2.11
C ARG A 141 1.37 4.95 -0.65
N ILE A 142 2.13 5.61 0.22
CA ILE A 142 2.03 5.46 1.67
C ILE A 142 1.68 6.82 2.24
N PHE A 143 0.53 6.92 2.89
CA PHE A 143 0.09 8.15 3.53
C PHE A 143 -0.13 7.95 5.02
N GLU A 144 0.32 8.91 5.80
CA GLU A 144 0.09 8.94 7.24
C GLU A 144 -1.35 9.35 7.54
N PHE A 145 -1.96 8.74 8.55
CA PHE A 145 -3.27 9.16 9.02
C PHE A 145 -3.11 10.49 9.79
N GLU A 146 -3.73 11.53 9.26
CA GLU A 146 -3.65 12.93 9.75
C GLU A 146 -4.05 13.05 11.23
N TRP A 147 -3.07 13.01 12.14
CA TRP A 147 -3.29 12.95 13.60
C TRP A 147 -4.10 14.13 14.18
N GLN A 148 -4.18 15.27 13.49
CA GLN A 148 -4.86 16.49 13.97
C GLN A 148 -5.77 17.17 12.95
N GLY A 149 -6.16 16.47 11.88
CA GLY A 149 -7.00 17.07 10.83
C GLY A 149 -6.37 18.29 10.15
N GLY A 150 -5.03 18.40 10.17
CA GLY A 150 -4.29 19.38 9.38
C GLY A 150 -4.44 19.13 7.87
N SER A 151 -3.87 20.00 7.04
CA SER A 151 -3.82 19.76 5.60
C SER A 151 -3.05 18.47 5.30
N SER A 152 -3.51 17.67 4.34
CA SER A 152 -2.83 16.44 3.89
C SER A 152 -1.38 16.67 3.49
N ASP A 153 -1.04 17.89 3.05
CA ASP A 153 0.30 18.28 2.62
C ASP A 153 1.30 18.43 3.79
N LEU A 154 0.81 18.40 5.03
CA LEU A 154 1.64 18.45 6.25
C LEU A 154 2.00 17.06 6.77
N TYR A 155 1.52 16.00 6.13
CA TYR A 155 1.70 14.63 6.57
C TYR A 155 2.46 13.84 5.52
N TYR A 156 3.14 12.80 5.96
CA TYR A 156 3.90 11.91 5.07
C TYR A 156 3.00 11.36 3.96
N ASN A 157 3.45 11.51 2.73
CA ASN A 157 2.74 11.06 1.54
C ASN A 157 3.74 10.62 0.47
N PHE A 158 4.29 9.42 0.67
CA PHE A 158 5.27 8.83 -0.21
C PHE A 158 4.61 8.26 -1.46
N ASN A 159 5.19 8.54 -2.63
CA ASN A 159 4.82 7.92 -3.89
C ASN A 159 6.05 7.24 -4.49
N GLY A 160 5.93 5.95 -4.80
CA GLY A 160 7.06 5.15 -5.25
C GLY A 160 6.72 4.14 -6.34
N LYS A 161 7.78 3.63 -6.96
CA LYS A 161 7.75 2.59 -7.99
C LYS A 161 8.59 1.40 -7.57
N ALA A 162 8.12 0.21 -7.88
CA ALA A 162 8.82 -1.01 -7.57
C ALA A 162 10.16 -1.05 -8.32
N THR A 163 11.21 -1.45 -7.62
CA THR A 163 12.56 -1.60 -8.18
C THR A 163 13.03 -3.04 -8.03
N LYS A 164 13.91 -3.46 -8.94
CA LYS A 164 14.52 -4.81 -8.91
C LYS A 164 15.57 -4.92 -7.82
#